data_AF-K9E1D7-F1
#
_entry.id   AF-K9E1D7-F1
#
_cell.length_a   1.000
_cell.length_b   1.000
_cell.length_c   1.000
_cell.angle_alpha   90.00
_cell.angle_beta   90.00
_cell.angle_gamma   90.00
#
_symmetry.space_group_name_H-M   'P 1'
#
loop_
_entity.id
_entity.type
_entity.pdbx_description
1 polymer ?
#
loop_
_entity_poly.entity_id
_entity_poly.type
_entity_poly.pdbx_seq_one_letter_code
_entity_poly.pdbx_strand_id
1 'polypeptide(L)'
;MFCSHCGAQMAPDAAYCSVCGKAAGTSPVNLDKPSAPAPRMDGDIPDGIPEGVKGWSWGAFLLNWIWAIGNRSWIGLLAMVPYVGWIMAFWLGFKGREMAWKNKQWDSLEHFNRVQRKWSQWGIGITIAAIVLGVLAAMLAPDVDEAGRAVTVQRDQDEAPARANDAAVTARGLVDSNADNLPASLSTVAGLLDRRTNADGSRAVTLGGRVLFSGEDAGWQFPLRSFTLSGGKEAILMASSGGRGASCETLFFFLLADASGLKPTPMFGTCAARGSFVQRGDTIELELPDVNGASTFVLEDGVVVKDGQVVSLTGMNDPAR
;
A
#
# COMPACT_ATOMS: atom_id res chain seq x y z
N MET A 1 -48.75 -11.86 -46.37
CA MET A 1 -47.42 -12.29 -45.87
C MET A 1 -46.56 -11.04 -45.62
N PHE A 2 -45.52 -11.10 -44.78
CA PHE A 2 -44.64 -9.94 -44.53
C PHE A 2 -43.26 -10.18 -45.13
N CYS A 3 -42.64 -9.12 -45.68
CA CYS A 3 -41.29 -9.19 -46.24
C CYS A 3 -40.26 -9.42 -45.12
N SER A 4 -39.46 -10.48 -45.21
CA SER A 4 -38.42 -10.79 -44.23
C SER A 4 -37.27 -9.77 -44.20
N HIS A 5 -37.14 -8.95 -45.24
CA HIS A 5 -36.07 -7.95 -45.33
C HIS A 5 -36.46 -6.57 -44.80
N CYS A 6 -37.71 -6.12 -45.00
CA CYS A 6 -38.13 -4.78 -44.60
C CYS A 6 -39.41 -4.73 -43.76
N GLY A 7 -40.08 -5.86 -43.55
CA GLY A 7 -41.30 -5.95 -42.74
C GLY A 7 -42.59 -5.45 -43.41
N ALA A 8 -42.53 -4.98 -44.66
CA ALA A 8 -43.73 -4.52 -45.37
C ALA A 8 -44.70 -5.68 -45.65
N GLN A 9 -46.01 -5.38 -45.60
CA GLN A 9 -47.05 -6.35 -45.95
C GLN A 9 -47.09 -6.57 -47.46
N MET A 10 -47.09 -7.84 -47.87
CA MET A 10 -47.08 -8.26 -49.27
C MET A 10 -48.33 -9.06 -49.59
N ALA A 11 -48.78 -8.96 -50.85
CA ALA A 11 -49.82 -9.81 -51.40
C ALA A 11 -49.40 -11.29 -51.34
N PRO A 12 -50.35 -12.24 -51.20
CA PRO A 12 -50.05 -13.65 -50.92
C PRO A 12 -49.22 -14.37 -52.00
N ASP A 13 -49.20 -13.85 -53.22
CA ASP A 13 -48.58 -14.42 -54.42
C ASP A 13 -47.50 -13.50 -55.04
N ALA A 14 -47.13 -12.43 -54.34
CA ALA A 14 -46.14 -11.48 -54.85
C ALA A 14 -44.75 -12.11 -54.94
N ALA A 15 -44.19 -12.22 -56.15
CA ALA A 15 -42.83 -12.71 -56.36
C ALA A 15 -41.74 -11.76 -55.81
N TYR A 16 -42.05 -10.46 -55.71
CA TYR A 16 -41.14 -9.42 -55.21
C TYR A 16 -41.87 -8.42 -54.32
N CYS A 17 -41.17 -7.88 -53.31
CA CYS A 17 -41.69 -6.84 -52.44
C CYS A 17 -41.75 -5.50 -53.17
N SER A 18 -42.93 -4.86 -53.24
CA SER A 18 -43.11 -3.55 -53.88
C SER A 18 -42.40 -2.39 -53.16
N VAL A 19 -42.02 -2.57 -51.89
CA VAL A 19 -41.38 -1.52 -51.09
C VAL A 19 -39.85 -1.56 -51.20
N CYS A 20 -39.24 -2.74 -51.18
CA CYS A 20 -37.76 -2.88 -51.17
C CYS A 20 -37.18 -3.65 -52.38
N GLY A 21 -38.02 -4.14 -53.29
CA GLY A 21 -37.62 -4.81 -54.53
C GLY A 21 -37.04 -6.22 -54.37
N LYS A 22 -36.93 -6.76 -53.15
CA LYS A 22 -36.37 -8.11 -52.91
C LYS A 22 -37.40 -9.21 -53.13
N ALA A 23 -36.94 -10.36 -53.63
CA ALA A 23 -37.78 -11.51 -53.91
C ALA A 23 -38.44 -12.07 -52.64
N ALA A 24 -39.69 -12.51 -52.75
CA ALA A 24 -40.38 -13.18 -51.66
C ALA A 24 -39.76 -14.57 -51.43
N GLY A 25 -39.17 -14.79 -50.26
CA GLY A 25 -38.64 -16.09 -49.86
C GLY A 25 -39.75 -17.15 -49.78
N THR A 26 -39.45 -18.37 -50.22
CA THR A 26 -40.40 -19.45 -50.54
C THR A 26 -41.00 -20.20 -49.36
N SER A 27 -41.24 -19.57 -48.20
CA SER A 27 -41.93 -20.26 -47.10
C SER A 27 -42.79 -19.33 -46.25
N PRO A 28 -44.11 -19.59 -46.15
CA PRO A 28 -44.96 -18.84 -45.23
C PRO A 28 -44.61 -19.21 -43.79
N VAL A 29 -44.30 -18.20 -42.98
CA VAL A 29 -44.12 -18.35 -41.52
C VAL A 29 -45.50 -18.47 -40.88
N ASN A 30 -45.79 -19.63 -40.27
CA ASN A 30 -47.03 -19.87 -39.55
C ASN A 30 -46.87 -19.44 -38.07
N LEU A 31 -47.61 -18.41 -37.64
CA LEU A 31 -47.50 -17.79 -36.32
C LEU A 31 -48.27 -18.54 -35.21
N ASP A 32 -49.06 -19.56 -35.54
CA ASP A 32 -49.92 -20.27 -34.58
C ASP A 32 -49.26 -21.54 -34.00
N LYS A 33 -48.02 -21.85 -34.39
CA LYS A 33 -47.25 -22.97 -33.83
C LYS A 33 -46.26 -22.43 -32.79
N PRO A 34 -46.31 -22.88 -31.51
CA PRO A 34 -45.26 -22.55 -30.55
C PRO A 34 -43.92 -22.98 -31.15
N SER A 35 -42.98 -22.04 -31.22
CA SER A 35 -41.63 -22.25 -31.73
C SER A 35 -41.03 -23.48 -31.06
N ALA A 36 -40.59 -24.47 -31.86
CA ALA A 36 -39.75 -25.52 -31.31
C ALA A 36 -38.54 -24.86 -30.63
N PRO A 37 -38.08 -25.35 -29.46
CA PRO A 37 -36.85 -24.86 -28.87
C PRO A 37 -35.74 -24.94 -29.91
N ALA A 38 -34.91 -23.89 -29.98
CA ALA A 38 -33.87 -23.75 -31.00
C ALA A 38 -33.03 -25.04 -31.09
N PRO A 39 -32.64 -25.47 -32.32
CA PRO A 39 -31.84 -26.67 -32.47
C PRO A 39 -30.56 -26.52 -31.64
N ARG A 40 -30.33 -27.51 -30.76
CA ARG A 40 -29.06 -27.65 -30.05
C ARG A 40 -28.00 -27.81 -31.14
N MET A 41 -27.12 -26.83 -31.28
CA MET A 41 -25.97 -26.96 -32.17
C MET A 41 -25.01 -27.94 -31.53
N ASP A 42 -25.23 -29.23 -31.79
CA ASP A 42 -24.28 -30.30 -31.55
C ASP A 42 -23.20 -30.20 -32.65
N GLY A 43 -22.36 -29.18 -32.54
CA GLY A 43 -21.14 -29.03 -33.30
C GLY A 43 -19.98 -29.00 -32.32
N ASP A 44 -18.98 -29.85 -32.53
CA ASP A 44 -17.80 -29.99 -31.68
C ASP A 44 -17.09 -28.63 -31.46
N ILE A 45 -17.39 -27.97 -30.33
CA ILE A 45 -16.68 -26.77 -29.87
C ILE A 45 -15.50 -27.25 -29.03
N PRO A 46 -14.23 -26.98 -29.39
CA PRO A 46 -13.11 -27.30 -28.52
C PRO A 46 -13.29 -26.55 -27.19
N ASP A 47 -13.40 -27.30 -26.10
CA ASP A 47 -13.68 -26.88 -24.71
C ASP A 47 -15.11 -26.45 -24.35
N GLY A 48 -16.09 -26.54 -25.26
CA GLY A 48 -17.49 -26.19 -24.96
C GLY A 48 -17.76 -24.70 -24.69
N ILE A 49 -16.86 -23.80 -25.13
CA ILE A 49 -17.00 -22.35 -24.99
C ILE A 49 -17.28 -21.73 -26.36
N PRO A 50 -18.45 -21.10 -26.59
CA PRO A 50 -18.77 -20.42 -27.84
C PRO A 50 -17.75 -19.33 -28.22
N GLU A 51 -17.53 -19.16 -29.52
CA GLU A 51 -16.76 -18.03 -30.04
C GLU A 51 -17.39 -16.70 -29.58
N GLY A 52 -16.57 -15.75 -29.12
CA GLY A 52 -17.04 -14.47 -28.57
C GLY A 52 -17.17 -14.42 -27.04
N VAL A 53 -17.04 -15.55 -26.34
CA VAL A 53 -16.89 -15.55 -24.87
C VAL A 53 -15.48 -15.15 -24.46
N LYS A 54 -14.46 -15.78 -25.06
CA LYS A 54 -13.04 -15.53 -24.77
C LYS A 54 -12.68 -14.07 -25.08
N GLY A 55 -11.82 -13.48 -24.27
CA GLY A 55 -11.38 -12.09 -24.42
C GLY A 55 -10.97 -11.45 -23.10
N TRP A 56 -10.43 -10.24 -23.20
CA TRP A 56 -10.01 -9.47 -22.03
C TRP A 56 -11.21 -8.94 -21.22
N SER A 57 -11.11 -9.04 -19.89
CA SER A 57 -12.13 -8.60 -18.94
C SER A 57 -11.63 -7.42 -18.11
N TRP A 58 -11.91 -6.19 -18.57
CA TRP A 58 -11.58 -4.98 -17.80
C TRP A 58 -12.24 -4.96 -16.43
N GLY A 59 -13.47 -5.48 -16.32
CA GLY A 59 -14.16 -5.60 -15.04
C GLY A 59 -13.47 -6.56 -14.07
N ALA A 60 -13.01 -7.72 -14.55
CA ALA A 60 -12.33 -8.70 -13.69
C ALA A 60 -10.91 -8.27 -13.31
N PHE A 61 -10.24 -7.49 -14.16
CA PHE A 61 -8.91 -6.95 -13.88
C PHE A 61 -8.99 -5.81 -12.85
N LEU A 62 -9.84 -4.81 -13.09
CA LEU A 62 -9.91 -3.58 -12.28
C LEU A 62 -10.72 -3.75 -11.00
N LEU A 63 -11.82 -4.51 -11.06
CA LEU A 63 -12.72 -4.74 -9.93
C LEU A 63 -12.63 -6.19 -9.45
N ASN A 64 -11.42 -6.75 -9.38
CA ASN A 64 -11.15 -8.18 -9.18
C ASN A 64 -12.07 -8.91 -8.18
N TRP A 65 -12.07 -8.52 -6.91
CA TRP A 65 -12.86 -9.18 -5.87
C TRP A 65 -14.37 -8.91 -6.01
N ILE A 66 -14.76 -7.68 -6.38
CA ILE A 66 -16.18 -7.30 -6.59
C ILE A 66 -16.77 -8.10 -7.76
N TRP A 67 -16.04 -8.12 -8.88
CA TRP A 67 -16.39 -8.88 -10.06
C TRP A 67 -16.40 -10.38 -9.78
N ALA A 68 -15.47 -10.88 -8.96
CA ALA A 68 -15.41 -12.29 -8.57
C ALA A 68 -16.67 -12.72 -7.81
N ILE A 69 -17.09 -11.95 -6.81
CA ILE A 69 -18.36 -12.18 -6.08
C ILE A 69 -19.54 -12.08 -7.05
N GLY A 70 -19.59 -11.00 -7.84
CA GLY A 70 -20.64 -10.74 -8.80
C GLY A 70 -20.80 -11.83 -9.86
N ASN A 71 -19.74 -12.53 -10.23
CA ASN A 71 -19.74 -13.59 -11.25
C ASN A 71 -19.58 -15.01 -10.69
N ARG A 72 -19.67 -15.18 -9.36
CA ARG A 72 -19.51 -16.48 -8.66
C ARG A 72 -18.16 -17.17 -8.94
N SER A 73 -17.13 -16.37 -9.12
CA SER A 73 -15.75 -16.76 -9.46
C SER A 73 -14.85 -16.71 -8.23
N TRP A 74 -15.09 -17.61 -7.26
CA TRP A 74 -14.46 -17.56 -5.92
C TRP A 74 -12.92 -17.56 -5.93
N ILE A 75 -12.30 -18.21 -6.91
CA ILE A 75 -10.83 -18.18 -7.06
C ILE A 75 -10.29 -16.77 -7.31
N GLY A 76 -11.13 -15.86 -7.82
CA GLY A 76 -10.79 -14.45 -7.99
C GLY A 76 -10.62 -13.68 -6.68
N LEU A 77 -11.07 -14.22 -5.54
CA LEU A 77 -10.82 -13.62 -4.22
C LEU A 77 -9.35 -13.69 -3.79
N LEU A 78 -8.55 -14.56 -4.41
CA LEU A 78 -7.09 -14.57 -4.22
C LEU A 78 -6.44 -13.24 -4.65
N ALA A 79 -7.16 -12.39 -5.40
CA ALA A 79 -6.75 -11.03 -5.71
C ALA A 79 -6.57 -10.13 -4.47
N MET A 80 -7.15 -10.52 -3.32
CA MET A 80 -6.99 -9.79 -2.04
C MET A 80 -5.70 -10.14 -1.29
N VAL A 81 -4.99 -11.20 -1.68
CA VAL A 81 -3.74 -11.59 -1.04
C VAL A 81 -2.61 -10.70 -1.57
N PRO A 82 -1.81 -10.04 -0.71
CA PRO A 82 -0.67 -9.24 -1.16
C PRO A 82 0.29 -10.06 -2.03
N TYR A 83 0.91 -9.40 -3.02
CA TYR A 83 1.83 -9.99 -4.02
C TYR A 83 1.18 -11.00 -4.99
N VAL A 84 0.45 -11.98 -4.48
CA VAL A 84 -0.33 -12.95 -5.28
C VAL A 84 -1.43 -12.24 -6.06
N GLY A 85 -2.04 -11.22 -5.46
CA GLY A 85 -3.18 -10.54 -6.02
C GLY A 85 -2.90 -9.79 -7.32
N TRP A 86 -1.66 -9.33 -7.49
CA TRP A 86 -1.24 -8.69 -8.74
C TRP A 86 -1.24 -9.69 -9.90
N ILE A 87 -0.64 -10.87 -9.70
CA ILE A 87 -0.65 -11.97 -10.69
C ILE A 87 -2.10 -12.41 -10.95
N MET A 88 -2.88 -12.53 -9.88
CA MET A 88 -4.29 -12.94 -9.95
C MET A 88 -5.13 -11.95 -10.76
N ALA A 89 -4.90 -10.64 -10.62
CA ALA A 89 -5.61 -9.61 -11.37
C ALA A 89 -5.39 -9.77 -12.88
N PHE A 90 -4.14 -9.94 -13.33
CA PHE A 90 -3.84 -10.17 -14.74
C PHE A 90 -4.47 -11.46 -15.26
N TRP A 91 -4.38 -12.54 -14.49
CA TRP A 91 -5.01 -13.81 -14.86
C TRP A 91 -6.53 -13.68 -14.96
N LEU A 92 -7.18 -12.95 -14.04
CA LEU A 92 -8.61 -12.62 -14.11
C LEU A 92 -8.94 -11.76 -15.33
N GLY A 93 -8.04 -10.88 -15.75
CA GLY A 93 -8.18 -10.13 -16.99
C GLY A 93 -8.28 -11.05 -18.22
N PHE A 94 -7.42 -12.07 -18.32
CA PHE A 94 -7.43 -13.02 -19.44
C PHE A 94 -8.51 -14.10 -19.34
N LYS A 95 -8.71 -14.69 -18.17
CA LYS A 95 -9.57 -15.87 -17.95
C LYS A 95 -10.91 -15.55 -17.30
N GLY A 96 -11.14 -14.33 -16.83
CA GLY A 96 -12.35 -13.95 -16.12
C GLY A 96 -13.62 -14.15 -16.95
N ARG A 97 -13.61 -13.76 -18.23
CA ARG A 97 -14.79 -13.94 -19.10
C ARG A 97 -15.15 -15.41 -19.29
N GLU A 98 -14.16 -16.28 -19.52
CA GLU A 98 -14.38 -17.73 -19.62
C GLU A 98 -14.97 -18.30 -18.32
N MET A 99 -14.46 -17.84 -17.18
CA MET A 99 -14.92 -18.30 -15.88
C MET A 99 -16.34 -17.84 -15.55
N ALA A 100 -16.67 -16.57 -15.82
CA ALA A 100 -18.01 -16.04 -15.63
C ALA A 100 -19.04 -16.74 -16.53
N TRP A 101 -18.63 -17.15 -17.73
CA TRP A 101 -19.45 -17.97 -18.62
C TRP A 101 -19.76 -19.34 -18.01
N LYS A 102 -18.76 -20.01 -17.44
CA LYS A 102 -18.92 -21.35 -16.82
C LYS A 102 -19.68 -21.32 -15.49
N ASN A 103 -19.54 -20.25 -14.69
CA ASN A 103 -20.06 -20.20 -13.33
C ASN A 103 -21.53 -19.75 -13.23
N LYS A 104 -22.14 -19.30 -14.32
CA LYS A 104 -23.50 -18.78 -14.36
C LYS A 104 -24.28 -19.31 -15.56
N GLN A 105 -25.60 -19.33 -15.41
CA GLN A 105 -26.52 -19.56 -16.52
C GLN A 105 -26.79 -18.22 -17.22
N TRP A 106 -26.70 -18.23 -18.56
CA TRP A 106 -26.89 -17.06 -19.41
C TRP A 106 -27.92 -17.39 -20.48
N ASP A 107 -28.86 -16.48 -20.72
CA ASP A 107 -29.93 -16.71 -21.71
C ASP A 107 -29.40 -16.72 -23.15
N SER A 108 -28.37 -15.94 -23.43
CA SER A 108 -27.69 -15.90 -24.74
C SER A 108 -26.28 -15.31 -24.63
N LEU A 109 -25.48 -15.48 -25.69
CA LEU A 109 -24.15 -14.88 -25.80
C LEU A 109 -24.20 -13.35 -25.78
N GLU A 110 -25.22 -12.76 -26.40
CA GLU A 110 -25.45 -11.31 -26.41
C GLU A 110 -25.81 -10.80 -25.01
N HIS A 111 -26.58 -11.57 -24.24
CA HIS A 111 -26.86 -11.24 -22.84
C HIS A 111 -25.57 -11.21 -22.01
N PHE A 112 -24.73 -12.24 -22.13
CA PHE A 112 -23.44 -12.28 -21.44
C PHE A 112 -22.54 -11.10 -21.84
N ASN A 113 -22.38 -10.85 -23.14
CA ASN A 113 -21.52 -9.77 -23.64
C ASN A 113 -22.01 -8.39 -23.18
N ARG A 114 -23.32 -8.16 -23.13
CA ARG A 114 -23.91 -6.92 -22.60
C ARG A 114 -23.56 -6.72 -21.12
N VAL A 115 -23.64 -7.77 -20.31
CA VAL A 115 -23.32 -7.70 -18.88
C VAL A 115 -21.82 -7.49 -18.67
N GLN A 116 -20.95 -8.23 -19.37
CA GLN A 116 -19.50 -8.05 -19.27
C GLN A 116 -19.04 -6.66 -19.77
N ARG A 117 -19.73 -6.08 -20.76
CA ARG A 117 -19.47 -4.71 -21.20
C ARG A 117 -19.80 -3.69 -20.11
N LYS A 118 -20.91 -3.86 -19.38
CA LYS A 118 -21.24 -3.00 -18.23
C LYS A 118 -20.18 -3.11 -17.13
N TRP A 119 -19.74 -4.34 -16.80
CA TRP A 119 -18.65 -4.54 -15.84
C TRP A 119 -17.36 -3.84 -16.26
N SER A 120 -17.03 -3.89 -17.55
CA SER A 120 -15.86 -3.20 -18.11
C SER A 120 -15.99 -1.68 -18.02
N GLN A 121 -17.16 -1.13 -18.36
CA GLN A 121 -17.44 0.31 -18.26
C GLN A 121 -17.34 0.82 -16.82
N TRP A 122 -17.97 0.12 -15.87
CA TRP A 122 -17.90 0.47 -14.44
C TRP A 122 -16.48 0.35 -13.90
N GLY A 123 -15.76 -0.73 -14.24
CA GLY A 123 -14.37 -0.90 -13.82
C GLY A 123 -13.49 0.25 -14.28
N ILE A 124 -13.54 0.58 -15.57
CA ILE A 124 -12.76 1.69 -16.14
C ILE A 124 -13.19 3.03 -15.52
N GLY A 125 -14.50 3.30 -15.43
CA GLY A 125 -15.01 4.56 -14.91
C GLY A 125 -14.63 4.81 -13.44
N ILE A 126 -14.76 3.79 -12.58
CA ILE A 126 -14.36 3.88 -11.18
C ILE A 126 -12.85 4.08 -11.04
N THR A 127 -12.04 3.35 -11.82
CA THR A 127 -10.59 3.51 -11.79
C THR A 127 -10.17 4.92 -12.23
N ILE A 128 -10.73 5.46 -13.31
CA ILE A 128 -10.43 6.82 -13.76
C ILE A 128 -10.84 7.84 -12.70
N ALA A 129 -12.05 7.72 -12.14
CA ALA A 129 -12.52 8.61 -11.08
C ALA A 129 -11.59 8.57 -9.85
N ALA A 130 -11.16 7.38 -9.42
CA ALA A 130 -10.23 7.23 -8.31
C ALA A 130 -8.86 7.86 -8.59
N ILE A 131 -8.33 7.71 -9.82
CA ILE A 131 -7.08 8.36 -10.24
C ILE A 131 -7.23 9.88 -10.22
N VAL A 132 -8.31 10.42 -10.79
CA VAL A 132 -8.56 11.88 -10.80
C VAL A 132 -8.69 12.42 -9.39
N LEU A 133 -9.44 11.74 -8.51
CA LEU A 133 -9.56 12.12 -7.10
C LEU A 133 -8.21 12.04 -6.38
N GLY A 134 -7.41 11.01 -6.64
CA GLY A 134 -6.07 10.88 -6.06
C GLY A 134 -5.13 12.00 -6.50
N VAL A 135 -5.17 12.37 -7.78
CA VAL A 135 -4.39 13.50 -8.32
C VAL A 135 -4.87 14.82 -7.74
N LEU A 136 -6.18 15.08 -7.69
CA LEU A 136 -6.74 16.29 -7.08
C LEU A 136 -6.41 16.37 -5.59
N ALA A 137 -6.49 15.25 -4.87
CA ALA A 137 -6.09 15.18 -3.48
C ALA A 137 -4.59 15.45 -3.30
N ALA A 138 -3.74 14.98 -4.22
CA ALA A 138 -2.31 15.29 -4.19
C ALA A 138 -2.00 16.77 -4.53
N MET A 139 -2.77 17.39 -5.43
CA MET A 139 -2.62 18.81 -5.77
C MET A 139 -3.16 19.76 -4.69
N LEU A 140 -4.23 19.36 -4.01
CA LEU A 140 -4.87 20.11 -2.93
C LEU A 140 -4.36 19.72 -1.55
N ALA A 141 -3.52 18.68 -1.48
CA ALA A 141 -2.82 18.37 -0.25
C ALA A 141 -2.02 19.62 0.10
N PRO A 142 -2.22 20.21 1.29
CA PRO A 142 -1.29 21.22 1.76
C PRO A 142 0.10 20.63 1.65
N ASP A 143 1.09 21.43 1.25
CA ASP A 143 2.48 21.04 1.38
C ASP A 143 2.62 20.41 2.77
N VAL A 144 3.19 19.21 2.85
CA VAL A 144 3.32 18.49 4.13
C VAL A 144 4.02 19.33 5.20
N ASP A 145 4.65 20.44 4.79
CA ASP A 145 5.19 21.52 5.60
C ASP A 145 4.11 22.45 6.24
N GLU A 146 3.01 22.76 5.55
CA GLU A 146 1.93 23.62 6.05
C GLU A 146 0.95 22.89 6.97
N ALA A 147 0.64 21.62 6.73
CA ALA A 147 -0.15 20.82 7.66
C ALA A 147 0.62 20.62 8.98
N GLY A 148 1.94 20.39 8.90
CA GLY A 148 2.81 20.39 10.08
C GLY A 148 2.77 21.74 10.81
N ARG A 149 2.83 22.85 10.09
CA ARG A 149 2.78 24.20 10.67
C ARG A 149 1.43 24.57 11.28
N ALA A 150 0.31 24.22 10.65
CA ALA A 150 -1.04 24.49 11.15
C ALA A 150 -1.38 23.64 12.38
N VAL A 151 -0.99 22.36 12.39
CA VAL A 151 -1.14 21.48 13.57
C VAL A 151 -0.25 21.98 14.74
N THR A 152 0.96 22.46 14.46
CA THR A 152 1.84 23.06 15.47
C THR A 152 1.19 24.31 16.09
N VAL A 153 0.66 25.22 15.27
CA VAL A 153 0.05 26.47 15.73
C VAL A 153 -1.25 26.23 16.51
N GLN A 154 -2.06 25.24 16.14
CA GLN A 154 -3.29 24.91 16.85
C GLN A 154 -3.00 24.21 18.18
N ARG A 155 -2.00 23.31 18.24
CA ARG A 155 -1.62 22.58 19.46
C ARG A 155 -0.99 23.50 20.51
N ASP A 156 -0.27 24.55 20.10
CA ASP A 156 0.26 25.58 21.01
C ASP A 156 -0.86 26.32 21.80
N GLN A 157 -2.13 26.27 21.36
CA GLN A 157 -3.24 27.00 22.00
C GLN A 157 -4.10 26.15 22.95
N ASP A 158 -4.04 24.82 22.88
CA ASP A 158 -4.90 23.91 23.65
C ASP A 158 -4.18 23.21 24.84
N GLU A 159 -3.08 23.78 25.34
CA GLU A 159 -2.34 23.26 26.50
C GLU A 159 -3.11 23.52 27.82
N ALA A 160 -3.84 22.50 28.30
CA ALA A 160 -4.35 22.40 29.68
C ALA A 160 -3.18 22.17 30.68
N PRO A 161 -3.35 22.45 31.99
CA PRO A 161 -2.34 23.11 32.80
C PRO A 161 -1.15 22.23 33.21
N ALA A 162 0.04 22.82 33.07
CA ALA A 162 1.28 22.62 33.82
C ALA A 162 1.43 21.30 34.61
N ARG A 163 2.36 20.45 34.16
CA ARG A 163 3.32 19.76 35.04
C ARG A 163 4.61 19.33 34.31
N ALA A 164 5.73 19.65 34.96
CA ALA A 164 7.10 19.15 34.81
C ALA A 164 7.85 19.45 33.50
N ASN A 165 8.23 20.72 33.29
CA ASN A 165 9.63 21.16 33.06
C ASN A 165 9.64 22.53 32.38
N ASP A 166 9.80 23.61 33.17
CA ASP A 166 10.00 25.00 32.72
C ASP A 166 11.34 25.23 31.99
N ALA A 167 11.98 24.16 31.50
CA ALA A 167 13.20 24.24 30.73
C ALA A 167 12.88 24.73 29.31
N ALA A 168 13.49 25.85 28.92
CA ALA A 168 13.35 26.38 27.58
C ALA A 168 13.75 25.35 26.52
N VAL A 169 13.01 25.31 25.41
CA VAL A 169 13.33 24.45 24.26
C VAL A 169 14.69 24.87 23.70
N THR A 170 15.68 23.99 23.79
CA THR A 170 17.05 24.23 23.31
C THR A 170 17.22 23.81 21.85
N ALA A 171 16.47 22.82 21.38
CA ALA A 171 16.42 22.42 19.98
C ALA A 171 15.08 21.77 19.64
N ARG A 172 14.67 21.84 18.37
CA ARG A 172 13.53 21.08 17.82
C ARG A 172 13.76 20.79 16.34
N GLY A 173 13.16 19.73 15.83
CA GLY A 173 13.27 19.39 14.41
C GLY A 173 12.61 18.08 14.04
N LEU A 174 12.88 17.62 12.82
CA LEU A 174 12.40 16.35 12.29
C LEU A 174 13.47 15.26 12.43
N VAL A 175 13.01 14.02 12.53
CA VAL A 175 13.80 12.80 12.46
C VAL A 175 13.35 12.03 11.23
N ASP A 176 14.28 11.66 10.35
CA ASP A 176 14.04 10.78 9.20
C ASP A 176 15.12 9.69 9.20
N SER A 177 14.70 8.44 9.26
CA SER A 177 15.58 7.26 9.25
C SER A 177 15.83 6.68 7.86
N ASN A 178 15.38 7.36 6.79
CA ASN A 178 15.68 6.95 5.43
C ASN A 178 17.20 6.93 5.19
N ALA A 179 17.75 5.72 5.06
CA ALA A 179 19.18 5.45 4.97
C ALA A 179 19.89 6.19 3.82
N ASP A 180 19.18 6.51 2.73
CA ASP A 180 19.73 7.22 1.58
C ASP A 180 20.17 8.66 1.92
N ASN A 181 19.58 9.24 2.96
CA ASN A 181 19.84 10.61 3.40
C ASN A 181 20.73 10.68 4.67
N LEU A 182 21.17 9.54 5.19
CA LEU A 182 21.91 9.50 6.45
C LEU A 182 23.43 9.60 6.24
N PRO A 183 24.14 10.29 7.13
CA PRO A 183 25.59 10.39 7.05
C PRO A 183 26.23 9.02 7.26
N ALA A 184 27.23 8.68 6.43
CA ALA A 184 28.01 7.46 6.60
C ALA A 184 28.80 7.44 7.92
N SER A 185 29.18 8.62 8.40
CA SER A 185 29.89 8.83 9.65
C SER A 185 29.40 10.09 10.36
N LEU A 186 29.35 10.08 11.69
CA LEU A 186 28.98 11.21 12.52
C LEU A 186 30.12 11.54 13.50
N SER A 187 30.54 12.79 13.56
CA SER A 187 31.51 13.24 14.58
C SER A 187 30.78 13.43 15.90
N THR A 188 31.26 12.80 16.96
CA THR A 188 30.66 12.82 18.30
C THR A 188 31.71 13.25 19.33
N VAL A 189 31.30 13.58 20.57
CA VAL A 189 32.23 13.96 21.65
C VAL A 189 33.16 12.81 22.05
N ALA A 190 32.76 11.57 21.79
CA ALA A 190 33.54 10.37 22.10
C ALA A 190 34.37 9.85 20.91
N GLY A 191 34.24 10.45 19.72
CA GLY A 191 35.02 10.11 18.53
C GLY A 191 34.19 10.06 17.25
N LEU A 192 34.80 9.60 16.17
CA LEU A 192 34.10 9.40 14.90
C LEU A 192 33.26 8.11 14.97
N LEU A 193 31.94 8.24 14.91
CA LEU A 193 31.03 7.12 14.76
C LEU A 193 30.90 6.79 13.28
N ASP A 194 31.32 5.59 12.90
CA ASP A 194 31.54 5.19 11.51
C ASP A 194 31.01 3.77 11.25
N ARG A 195 30.35 3.59 10.10
CA ARG A 195 29.82 2.31 9.65
C ARG A 195 30.78 1.67 8.66
N ARG A 196 31.29 0.49 9.02
CA ARG A 196 32.30 -0.21 8.23
C ARG A 196 31.76 -1.49 7.65
N THR A 197 32.29 -1.81 6.47
CA THR A 197 32.16 -3.11 5.83
C THR A 197 33.55 -3.65 5.70
N ASN A 198 33.83 -4.73 6.42
CA ASN A 198 35.13 -5.39 6.39
C ASN A 198 35.29 -6.15 5.07
N ALA A 199 36.53 -6.53 4.75
CA ALA A 199 36.85 -7.23 3.51
C ALA A 199 36.17 -8.60 3.37
N ASP A 200 35.81 -9.22 4.50
CA ASP A 200 35.05 -10.48 4.57
C ASP A 200 33.52 -10.27 4.41
N GLY A 201 33.07 -9.04 4.18
CA GLY A 201 31.67 -8.66 4.08
C GLY A 201 30.97 -8.42 5.42
N SER A 202 31.65 -8.68 6.55
CA SER A 202 31.07 -8.40 7.86
C SER A 202 30.87 -6.90 8.06
N ARG A 203 29.74 -6.52 8.66
CA ARG A 203 29.41 -5.13 8.95
C ARG A 203 29.73 -4.83 10.42
N ALA A 204 30.16 -3.61 10.68
CA ALA A 204 30.42 -3.12 12.02
C ALA A 204 30.09 -1.65 12.16
N VAL A 205 29.59 -1.25 13.33
CA VAL A 205 29.54 0.14 13.77
C VAL A 205 30.72 0.36 14.70
N THR A 206 31.50 1.40 14.42
CA THR A 206 32.72 1.71 15.17
C THR A 206 32.67 3.13 15.72
N LEU A 207 33.24 3.36 16.89
CA LEU A 207 33.49 4.70 17.42
C LEU A 207 34.98 4.88 17.67
N GLY A 208 35.59 5.88 17.02
CA GLY A 208 37.02 6.13 17.14
C GLY A 208 37.86 4.91 16.75
N GLY A 209 37.34 4.07 15.85
CA GLY A 209 37.96 2.81 15.42
C GLY A 209 37.69 1.59 16.32
N ARG A 210 37.05 1.74 17.50
CA ARG A 210 36.64 0.61 18.34
C ARG A 210 35.28 0.08 17.89
N VAL A 211 35.17 -1.23 17.69
CA VAL A 211 33.90 -1.90 17.34
C VAL A 211 32.91 -1.76 18.50
N LEU A 212 31.73 -1.20 18.21
CA LEU A 212 30.60 -1.11 19.12
C LEU A 212 29.58 -2.21 18.86
N PHE A 213 29.24 -2.40 17.60
CA PHE A 213 28.32 -3.43 17.12
C PHE A 213 28.97 -4.14 15.94
N SER A 214 28.78 -5.46 15.85
CA SER A 214 29.32 -6.29 14.77
C SER A 214 28.29 -7.31 14.32
N GLY A 215 28.45 -7.82 13.10
CA GLY A 215 27.55 -8.82 12.53
C GLY A 215 26.55 -8.19 11.57
N GLU A 216 25.54 -8.97 11.18
CA GLU A 216 24.56 -8.55 10.17
C GLU A 216 23.73 -7.34 10.64
N ASP A 217 23.32 -7.34 11.91
CA ASP A 217 22.54 -6.27 12.53
C ASP A 217 23.27 -4.92 12.56
N ALA A 218 24.60 -4.92 12.66
CA ALA A 218 25.40 -3.70 12.62
C ALA A 218 25.32 -3.00 11.24
N GLY A 219 25.03 -3.75 10.17
CA GLY A 219 24.81 -3.19 8.84
C GLY A 219 23.58 -2.29 8.76
N TRP A 220 22.62 -2.52 9.64
CA TRP A 220 21.30 -1.91 9.67
C TRP A 220 21.19 -0.78 10.71
N GLN A 221 22.29 -0.41 11.35
CA GLN A 221 22.31 0.65 12.35
C GLN A 221 22.93 1.92 11.79
N PHE A 222 22.20 3.03 11.90
CA PHE A 222 22.55 4.30 11.26
C PHE A 222 22.48 5.44 12.29
N PRO A 223 23.50 6.31 12.37
CA PRO A 223 23.40 7.52 13.17
C PRO A 223 22.52 8.56 12.48
N LEU A 224 21.59 9.15 13.22
CA LEU A 224 20.69 10.20 12.73
C LEU A 224 21.15 11.56 13.19
N ARG A 225 21.42 11.68 14.48
CA ARG A 225 21.68 12.96 15.11
C ARG A 225 22.37 12.79 16.45
N SER A 226 23.25 13.73 16.79
CA SER A 226 23.75 13.89 18.15
C SER A 226 23.08 15.06 18.87
N PHE A 227 22.95 14.89 20.20
CA PHE A 227 22.40 15.84 21.13
C PHE A 227 23.42 16.08 22.23
N THR A 228 23.91 17.32 22.32
CA THR A 228 24.79 17.71 23.43
C THR A 228 23.98 17.75 24.72
N LEU A 229 24.50 17.10 25.76
CA LEU A 229 23.95 17.11 27.11
C LEU A 229 24.91 17.83 28.06
N SER A 230 24.44 18.15 29.25
CA SER A 230 25.25 18.77 30.30
C SER A 230 26.40 17.86 30.77
N GLY A 231 27.42 18.47 31.37
CA GLY A 231 28.57 17.73 31.91
C GLY A 231 29.46 17.08 30.84
N GLY A 232 29.40 17.54 29.59
CA GLY A 232 30.18 16.98 28.48
C GLY A 232 29.67 15.64 27.97
N LYS A 233 28.43 15.28 28.33
CA LYS A 233 27.76 14.08 27.83
C LYS A 233 27.12 14.35 26.47
N GLU A 234 26.84 13.29 25.73
CA GLU A 234 26.16 13.36 24.45
C GLU A 234 25.22 12.16 24.28
N ALA A 235 24.03 12.38 23.73
CA ALA A 235 23.14 11.32 23.29
C ALA A 235 23.11 11.28 21.78
N ILE A 236 23.42 10.14 21.17
CA ILE A 236 23.37 9.96 19.73
C ILE A 236 22.16 9.10 19.40
N LEU A 237 21.20 9.65 18.66
CA LEU A 237 20.05 8.90 18.17
C LEU A 237 20.46 8.04 16.97
N MET A 238 20.22 6.75 17.10
CA MET A 238 20.48 5.73 16.11
C MET A 238 19.15 5.15 15.61
N ALA A 239 19.08 4.83 14.31
CA ALA A 239 18.02 4.02 13.73
C ALA A 239 18.55 2.62 13.47
N SER A 240 17.67 1.64 13.54
CA SER A 240 17.91 0.26 13.21
C SER A 240 16.77 -0.21 12.30
N SER A 241 17.03 -0.32 11.00
CA SER A 241 16.04 -0.67 9.97
C SER A 241 16.37 -2.00 9.29
N GLY A 242 15.43 -2.94 9.17
CA GLY A 242 15.54 -4.04 8.19
C GLY A 242 16.43 -5.27 8.47
N GLY A 243 16.91 -5.54 9.69
CA GLY A 243 17.83 -6.67 9.93
C GLY A 243 17.31 -7.91 10.69
N ARG A 244 16.25 -7.78 11.50
CA ARG A 244 15.98 -8.78 12.58
C ARG A 244 14.79 -9.73 12.33
N GLY A 245 14.33 -9.87 11.09
CA GLY A 245 13.09 -10.61 10.79
C GLY A 245 11.83 -10.00 11.42
N ALA A 246 11.92 -8.76 11.89
CA ALA A 246 10.79 -7.99 12.43
C ALA A 246 10.04 -7.35 11.25
N SER A 247 8.70 -7.39 11.29
CA SER A 247 7.82 -6.72 10.31
C SER A 247 7.86 -5.19 10.37
N CYS A 248 8.79 -4.60 11.12
CA CYS A 248 8.88 -3.18 11.40
C CYS A 248 9.94 -2.50 10.54
N GLU A 249 9.59 -1.35 9.98
CA GLU A 249 10.47 -0.56 9.10
C GLU A 249 11.72 -0.09 9.86
N THR A 250 11.52 0.60 10.99
CA THR A 250 12.61 1.16 11.81
C THR A 250 12.30 1.11 13.31
N LEU A 251 13.32 0.77 14.11
CA LEU A 251 13.38 1.08 15.54
C LEU A 251 14.52 2.07 15.82
N PHE A 252 14.44 2.77 16.93
CA PHE A 252 15.44 3.74 17.37
C PHE A 252 16.10 3.30 18.68
N PHE A 253 17.31 3.77 18.94
CA PHE A 253 17.94 3.70 20.27
C PHE A 253 18.90 4.87 20.43
N PHE A 254 19.24 5.20 21.67
CA PHE A 254 20.28 6.18 21.95
C PHE A 254 21.60 5.48 22.29
N LEU A 255 22.69 6.04 21.82
CA LEU A 255 24.03 5.80 22.32
C LEU A 255 24.39 6.95 23.26
N LEU A 256 24.49 6.66 24.55
CA LEU A 256 24.84 7.63 25.58
C LEU A 256 26.35 7.64 25.75
N ALA A 257 26.99 8.75 25.40
CA ALA A 257 28.43 8.96 25.47
C ALA A 257 28.78 9.86 26.65
N ASP A 258 29.77 9.44 27.42
CA ASP A 258 30.42 10.26 28.45
C ASP A 258 31.91 9.91 28.56
N ALA A 259 32.59 10.50 29.56
CA ALA A 259 34.02 10.26 29.79
C ALA A 259 34.36 8.81 30.18
N SER A 260 33.38 8.03 30.66
CA SER A 260 33.54 6.63 31.06
C SER A 260 33.31 5.65 29.90
N GLY A 261 32.63 6.08 28.84
CA GLY A 261 32.47 5.33 27.61
C GLY A 261 31.11 5.53 26.95
N LEU A 262 30.65 4.48 26.27
CA LEU A 262 29.38 4.45 25.55
C LEU A 262 28.46 3.39 26.15
N LYS A 263 27.19 3.75 26.31
CA LYS A 263 26.13 2.83 26.73
C LYS A 263 24.91 2.96 25.80
N PRO A 264 24.50 1.88 25.12
CA PRO A 264 23.25 1.88 24.37
C PRO A 264 22.05 1.83 25.32
N THR A 265 20.96 2.49 24.92
CA THR A 265 19.63 2.25 25.49
C THR A 265 18.98 1.04 24.81
N PRO A 266 17.92 0.46 25.40
CA PRO A 266 17.07 -0.45 24.66
C PRO A 266 16.49 0.22 23.42
N MET A 267 16.22 -0.58 22.38
CA MET A 267 15.52 -0.12 21.19
C MET A 267 14.05 0.17 21.50
N PHE A 268 13.52 1.20 20.86
CA PHE A 268 12.16 1.70 21.02
C PHE A 268 11.62 2.23 19.68
N GLY A 269 10.31 2.46 19.60
CA GLY A 269 9.68 3.03 18.42
C GLY A 269 8.32 2.42 18.10
N THR A 270 7.69 2.94 17.06
CA THR A 270 6.36 2.54 16.56
C THR A 270 6.43 1.93 15.16
N CYS A 271 7.63 1.61 14.69
CA CYS A 271 7.90 1.15 13.33
C CYS A 271 7.74 2.25 12.26
N ALA A 272 7.54 3.51 12.66
CA ALA A 272 7.59 4.67 11.78
C ALA A 272 9.03 5.07 11.47
N ALA A 273 9.34 5.30 10.19
CA ALA A 273 10.64 5.80 9.76
C ALA A 273 10.89 7.28 10.06
N ARG A 274 9.84 8.05 10.38
CA ARG A 274 9.88 9.51 10.56
C ARG A 274 9.19 9.94 11.83
N GLY A 275 9.61 11.09 12.36
CA GLY A 275 8.98 11.74 13.51
C GLY A 275 9.53 13.13 13.76
N SER A 276 9.26 13.67 14.94
CA SER A 276 9.78 14.95 15.39
C SER A 276 10.49 14.80 16.74
N PHE A 277 11.37 15.74 17.04
CA PHE A 277 12.03 15.80 18.34
C PHE A 277 11.98 17.20 18.93
N VAL A 278 11.96 17.25 20.26
CA VAL A 278 12.14 18.47 21.05
C VAL A 278 13.16 18.18 22.15
N GLN A 279 14.18 19.02 22.26
CA GLN A 279 15.17 18.97 23.34
C GLN A 279 14.92 20.12 24.32
N ARG A 280 14.95 19.80 25.61
CA ARG A 280 14.89 20.75 26.73
C ARG A 280 16.01 20.42 27.71
N GLY A 281 17.15 21.10 27.56
CA GLY A 281 18.35 20.76 28.32
C GLY A 281 18.80 19.32 28.04
N ASP A 282 18.80 18.49 29.08
CA ASP A 282 19.23 17.07 28.99
C ASP A 282 18.09 16.11 28.62
N THR A 283 16.86 16.62 28.54
CA THR A 283 15.68 15.82 28.18
C THR A 283 15.46 15.91 26.67
N ILE A 284 15.33 14.75 26.03
CA ILE A 284 15.03 14.65 24.59
C ILE A 284 13.71 13.90 24.42
N GLU A 285 12.73 14.60 23.88
CA GLU A 285 11.42 14.06 23.55
C GLU A 285 11.37 13.75 22.06
N LEU A 286 10.94 12.53 21.72
CA LEU A 286 10.74 12.05 20.36
C LEU A 286 9.27 11.66 20.19
N GLU A 287 8.59 12.30 19.25
CA GLU A 287 7.22 11.96 18.89
C GLU A 287 7.23 11.19 17.56
N LEU A 288 6.72 9.97 17.61
CA LEU A 288 6.65 9.07 16.47
C LEU A 288 5.18 8.76 16.12
N PRO A 289 4.79 8.80 14.84
CA PRO A 289 3.47 8.34 14.42
C PRO A 289 3.18 6.91 14.86
N ASP A 290 1.97 6.65 15.34
CA ASP A 290 1.52 5.34 15.78
C ASP A 290 0.12 5.04 15.21
N VAL A 291 -0.34 3.80 15.30
CA VAL A 291 -1.65 3.36 14.77
C VAL A 291 -2.83 4.18 15.31
N ASN A 292 -2.70 4.79 16.50
CA ASN A 292 -3.73 5.57 17.17
C ASN A 292 -3.42 7.08 17.25
N GLY A 293 -2.42 7.57 16.51
CA GLY A 293 -1.99 8.98 16.55
C GLY A 293 -0.48 9.08 16.62
N ALA A 294 0.06 9.38 17.80
CA ALA A 294 1.50 9.45 18.03
C ALA A 294 1.86 8.85 19.40
N SER A 295 3.03 8.23 19.48
CA SER A 295 3.65 7.80 20.74
C SER A 295 4.80 8.75 21.10
N THR A 296 4.90 9.11 22.36
CA THR A 296 5.98 9.97 22.86
C THR A 296 7.01 9.14 23.62
N PHE A 297 8.27 9.26 23.21
CA PHE A 297 9.42 8.65 23.85
C PHE A 297 10.31 9.75 24.43
N VAL A 298 10.61 9.68 25.72
CA VAL A 298 11.44 10.67 26.41
C VAL A 298 12.72 10.00 26.87
N LEU A 299 13.86 10.52 26.44
CA LEU A 299 15.15 10.25 27.08
C LEU A 299 15.35 11.27 28.19
N GLU A 300 15.41 10.79 29.42
CA GLU A 300 15.69 11.56 30.64
C GLU A 300 16.55 10.71 31.56
N ASP A 301 17.55 11.30 32.22
CA ASP A 301 18.47 10.60 33.12
C ASP A 301 19.13 9.33 32.52
N GLY A 302 19.30 9.30 31.20
CA GLY A 302 19.89 8.16 30.50
C GLY A 302 18.97 6.94 30.36
N VAL A 303 17.68 7.08 30.64
CA VAL A 303 16.66 6.06 30.41
C VAL A 303 15.61 6.55 29.42
N VAL A 304 15.09 5.63 28.60
CA VAL A 304 14.00 5.94 27.68
C VAL A 304 12.68 5.55 28.32
N VAL A 305 11.73 6.48 28.30
CA VAL A 305 10.39 6.34 28.85
C VAL A 305 9.38 6.47 27.70
N LYS A 306 8.44 5.54 27.59
CA LYS A 306 7.27 5.64 26.69
C LYS A 306 6.03 5.89 27.53
N ASP A 307 5.33 7.01 27.28
CA ASP A 307 4.06 7.34 27.96
C ASP A 307 4.13 7.19 29.50
N GLY A 308 5.27 7.56 30.11
CA GLY A 308 5.53 7.44 31.55
C GLY A 308 6.06 6.08 32.04
N GLN A 309 6.22 5.08 31.17
CA GLN A 309 6.79 3.76 31.50
C GLN A 309 8.20 3.57 30.95
N VAL A 310 9.15 3.12 31.79
CA VAL A 310 10.53 2.86 31.37
C VAL A 310 10.58 1.71 30.36
N VAL A 311 11.20 1.95 29.20
CA VAL A 311 11.47 0.92 28.20
C VAL A 311 12.56 0.00 28.74
N SER A 312 12.18 -1.22 29.08
CA SER A 312 13.11 -2.20 29.66
C SER A 312 13.87 -2.97 28.57
N LEU A 313 15.10 -3.37 28.89
CA LEU A 313 15.90 -4.21 28.00
C LEU A 313 15.35 -5.64 27.98
N THR A 314 15.19 -6.18 26.79
CA THR A 314 14.76 -7.54 26.48
C THR A 314 15.64 -8.07 25.36
N GLY A 315 15.63 -9.38 25.12
CA GLY A 315 16.37 -9.94 23.99
C GLY A 315 15.89 -9.44 22.61
N MET A 316 14.70 -8.83 22.49
CA MET A 316 14.18 -8.34 21.21
C MET A 316 14.53 -6.88 20.91
N ASN A 317 14.90 -6.11 21.94
CA ASN A 317 15.24 -4.70 21.82
C ASN A 317 16.67 -4.40 22.30
N ASP A 318 17.55 -5.40 22.28
CA ASP A 318 18.98 -5.22 22.49
C ASP A 318 19.66 -4.83 21.16
N PRO A 319 20.26 -3.62 21.05
CA PRO A 319 20.96 -3.21 19.84
C PRO A 319 22.29 -3.94 19.62
N ALA A 320 22.81 -4.69 20.61
CA ALA A 320 24.05 -5.45 20.51
C ALA A 320 23.85 -6.93 20.14
N ARG A 321 22.62 -7.33 19.82
CA ARG A 321 22.26 -8.71 19.52
C ARG A 321 22.90 -9.23 18.23
#